data_AF-A0A372NRK9-F1
#
_entry.id   AF-A0A372NRK9-F1
#
_cell.length_a   1.000
_cell.length_b   1.000
_cell.length_c   1.000
_cell.angle_alpha   90.00
_cell.angle_beta   90.00
_cell.angle_gamma   90.00
#
_symmetry.space_group_name_H-M   'P 1'
#
loop_
_entity.id
_entity.type
_entity.pdbx_description
1 polymer ?
#
loop_
_entity_poly.entity_id
_entity_poly.type
_entity_poly.pdbx_seq_one_letter_code
_entity_poly.pdbx_strand_id
1 'polypeptide(L)' 'MPDNKFKPIFERSLSEQLDLIKPQIKQVQSENISHGLYNIYRDGRYKHNGVLIRRYSDRRVVVRVDSVTGTTQTIKTSK' A
#
# COMPACT_ATOMS: atom_id res chain seq x y z
N MET A 1 26.52 19.47 -12.98
CA MET A 1 25.80 18.86 -11.84
C MET A 1 24.76 19.87 -11.41
N PRO A 2 23.44 19.61 -11.55
CA PRO A 2 22.47 20.55 -11.03
C PRO A 2 22.67 20.65 -9.51
N ASP A 3 22.68 21.88 -9.01
CA ASP A 3 22.80 22.24 -7.60
C ASP A 3 21.98 21.31 -6.70
N ASN A 4 22.65 20.38 -6.01
CA ASN A 4 22.00 19.45 -5.09
C ASN A 4 21.75 20.17 -3.75
N LYS A 5 21.04 21.29 -3.80
CA LYS A 5 20.68 22.08 -2.62
C LYS A 5 19.68 21.28 -1.79
N PHE A 6 19.94 21.19 -0.49
CA PHE A 6 19.00 20.61 0.44
C PHE A 6 17.69 21.40 0.37
N LYS A 7 16.63 20.74 -0.12
CA LYS A 7 15.27 21.27 -0.15
C LYS A 7 14.49 20.72 1.05
N PRO A 8 14.08 21.57 2.02
CA PRO A 8 13.28 21.15 3.15
C PRO A 8 11.97 20.45 2.72
N ILE A 9 11.46 19.54 3.56
CA ILE A 9 10.28 18.73 3.22
C ILE A 9 9.05 19.61 2.90
N PHE A 10 8.83 20.68 3.65
CA PHE A 10 7.67 21.57 3.46
C PHE A 10 7.74 22.40 2.17
N GLU A 11 8.92 22.53 1.56
CA GLU A 11 9.09 23.22 0.26
C GLU A 11 8.95 22.26 -0.91
N ARG A 12 8.94 20.94 -0.66
CA ARG A 12 8.78 19.91 -1.68
C ARG A 12 7.31 19.74 -2.06
N SER A 13 7.07 19.55 -3.35
CA SER A 13 5.81 19.04 -3.88
C SER A 13 5.50 17.65 -3.30
N LEU A 14 4.22 17.27 -3.33
CA LEU A 14 3.80 15.94 -2.87
C LEU A 14 4.46 14.80 -3.66
N SER A 15 4.74 14.99 -4.96
CA SER A 15 5.49 14.03 -5.77
C SER A 15 6.93 13.86 -5.28
N GLU A 16 7.63 14.97 -4.99
CA GLU A 16 8.99 14.93 -4.45
C GLU A 16 9.03 14.28 -3.06
N GLN A 17 8.03 14.55 -2.20
CA GLN A 17 7.91 13.90 -0.90
C GLN A 17 7.63 12.40 -1.04
N LEU A 18 6.75 12.01 -1.96
CA LEU A 18 6.47 10.61 -2.25
C LEU A 18 7.73 9.88 -2.71
N ASP A 19 8.52 10.47 -3.60
CA ASP A 19 9.76 9.88 -4.10
C ASP A 19 10.79 9.67 -3.00
N LEU A 20 10.83 10.55 -1.99
CA LEU A 20 11.69 10.37 -0.81
C LEU A 20 11.29 9.18 0.07
N ILE A 21 9.99 8.90 0.19
CA ILE A 21 9.44 7.89 1.13
C ILE A 21 9.24 6.53 0.45
N LYS A 22 9.16 6.52 -0.89
CA LYS A 22 8.92 5.32 -1.71
C LYS A 22 9.92 4.18 -1.44
N PRO A 23 11.23 4.41 -1.25
CA PRO A 23 12.17 3.34 -0.89
C PRO A 23 11.80 2.66 0.44
N GLN A 24 11.47 3.43 1.46
CA GLN A 24 11.11 2.94 2.80
C GLN A 24 9.77 2.19 2.75
N ILE A 25 8.80 2.68 1.97
CA ILE A 25 7.54 1.95 1.74
C ILE A 25 7.84 0.58 1.13
N LYS A 26 8.70 0.50 0.09
CA LYS A 26 9.06 -0.77 -0.55
C LYS A 26 9.75 -1.71 0.44
N GLN A 27 10.64 -1.19 1.28
CA GLN A 27 11.33 -1.97 2.30
C GLN A 27 10.32 -2.59 3.28
N VAL A 28 9.46 -1.78 3.91
CA VAL A 28 8.45 -2.26 4.87
C VAL A 28 7.50 -3.26 4.21
N GLN A 29 7.09 -3.00 2.96
CA GLN A 29 6.25 -3.94 2.22
C GLN A 29 6.94 -5.28 1.99
N SER A 30 8.25 -5.28 1.72
CA SER A 30 9.03 -6.51 1.58
C SER A 30 9.16 -7.25 2.92
N GLU A 31 9.45 -6.53 3.99
CA GLU A 31 9.59 -7.07 5.35
C GLU A 31 8.30 -7.74 5.84
N ASN A 32 7.15 -7.11 5.57
CA ASN A 32 5.85 -7.71 5.86
C ASN A 32 5.71 -9.09 5.20
N ILE A 33 6.05 -9.19 3.91
CA ILE A 33 5.92 -10.44 3.17
C ILE A 33 6.93 -11.49 3.68
N SER A 34 8.16 -11.11 3.99
CA SER A 34 9.15 -12.04 4.55
C SER A 34 8.76 -12.58 5.92
N HIS A 35 8.01 -11.81 6.71
CA HIS A 35 7.47 -12.24 8.00
C HIS A 35 6.13 -12.99 7.89
N GLY A 36 5.69 -13.35 6.68
CA GLY A 36 4.43 -14.07 6.45
C GLY A 36 3.17 -13.20 6.61
N LEU A 37 3.32 -11.87 6.70
CA LEU A 37 2.23 -10.91 6.71
C LEU A 37 1.77 -10.60 5.28
N TYR A 38 0.82 -9.68 5.17
CA TYR A 38 0.31 -9.21 3.88
C TYR A 38 0.36 -7.69 3.79
N ASN A 39 0.45 -7.19 2.56
CA ASN A 39 0.25 -5.76 2.27
C ASN A 39 -1.19 -5.55 1.82
N ILE A 40 -1.83 -4.49 2.29
CA ILE A 40 -3.22 -4.14 1.92
C ILE A 40 -3.25 -2.86 1.09
N TYR A 41 -4.02 -2.86 0.00
CA TYR A 41 -4.17 -1.69 -0.87
C TYR A 41 -5.52 -1.69 -1.60
N ARG A 42 -5.89 -0.53 -2.15
CA ARG A 42 -7.07 -0.37 -3.00
C ARG A 42 -6.71 -0.64 -4.47
N ASP A 43 -7.54 -1.40 -5.16
CA ASP A 43 -7.37 -1.70 -6.58
C ASP A 43 -8.49 -1.01 -7.38
N GLY A 44 -8.10 -0.26 -8.42
CA GLY A 44 -9.02 0.57 -9.21
C GLY A 44 -10.10 -0.21 -9.95
N ARG A 45 -9.97 -1.54 -10.07
CA ARG A 45 -11.02 -2.39 -10.65
C ARG A 45 -12.25 -2.51 -9.75
N TYR A 46 -12.12 -2.28 -8.45
CA TYR A 46 -13.22 -2.38 -7.49
C TYR A 46 -13.75 -0.99 -7.14
N LYS A 47 -14.91 -0.64 -7.73
CA LYS A 47 -15.57 0.66 -7.52
C LYS A 47 -16.19 0.82 -6.12
N HIS A 48 -16.50 -0.29 -5.45
CA HIS A 48 -17.16 -0.26 -4.15
C HIS A 48 -16.20 0.20 -3.04
N ASN A 49 -16.62 1.19 -2.26
CA ASN A 49 -15.89 1.67 -1.08
C ASN A 49 -15.78 0.54 -0.04
N GLY A 50 -14.59 0.27 0.48
CA GLY A 50 -14.35 -0.82 1.44
C GLY A 50 -13.93 -2.16 0.81
N VAL A 51 -13.79 -2.26 -0.52
CA VAL A 51 -13.13 -3.42 -1.13
C VAL A 51 -11.63 -3.15 -1.26
N LEU A 52 -10.82 -4.05 -0.72
CA LEU A 52 -9.37 -3.97 -0.65
C LEU A 52 -8.73 -5.30 -1.10
N ILE A 53 -7.46 -5.24 -1.49
CA ILE A 53 -6.65 -6.41 -1.80
C ILE A 53 -5.63 -6.62 -0.70
N ARG A 54 -5.65 -7.80 -0.07
CA ARG A 54 -4.55 -8.33 0.74
C ARG A 54 -3.63 -9.13 -0.17
N ARG A 55 -2.37 -8.71 -0.30
CA ARG A 55 -1.34 -9.42 -1.05
C ARG A 55 -0.39 -10.12 -0.09
N TYR A 56 -0.38 -11.44 -0.15
CA TYR A 56 0.57 -12.32 0.51
C TYR A 56 1.73 -12.63 -0.45
N SER A 57 2.71 -13.42 -0.01
CA SER A 57 3.80 -13.93 -0.84
C SER A 57 3.29 -14.83 -1.98
N ASP A 58 2.28 -15.65 -1.70
CA ASP A 58 1.83 -16.77 -2.54
C ASP A 58 0.45 -16.56 -3.18
N ARG A 59 -0.29 -15.53 -2.73
CA ARG A 59 -1.68 -15.29 -3.17
C ARG A 59 -2.12 -13.85 -2.96
N ARG A 60 -3.25 -13.52 -3.56
CA ARG A 60 -4.01 -12.28 -3.33
C ARG A 60 -5.42 -12.63 -2.89
N VAL A 61 -5.93 -11.86 -1.93
CA VAL A 61 -7.27 -12.01 -1.39
C VAL A 61 -8.00 -10.69 -1.52
N VAL A 62 -9.12 -10.70 -2.21
CA VAL A 62 -10.07 -9.59 -2.28
C VAL A 62 -10.93 -9.66 -1.02
N VAL A 63 -10.89 -8.59 -0.22
CA VAL A 63 -11.68 -8.49 1.01
C VAL A 63 -12.60 -7.29 0.96
N ARG A 64 -13.80 -7.44 1.48
CA ARG A 64 -14.68 -6.33 1.84
C ARG A 64 -14.48 -6.04 3.32
N VAL A 65 -14.27 -4.79 3.66
CA VAL A 65 -14.18 -4.30 5.03
C VAL A 65 -15.43 -3.51 5.32
N ASP A 66 -16.14 -3.91 6.37
CA ASP A 66 -17.22 -3.11 6.94
C ASP A 66 -16.62 -1.90 7.66
N SER A 67 -17.01 -0.70 7.26
CA SER A 67 -16.40 0.54 7.77
C SER A 67 -16.81 0.90 9.20
N VAL A 68 -17.89 0.30 9.71
CA VAL A 68 -18.41 0.58 11.05
C VAL A 68 -17.75 -0.34 12.08
N THR A 69 -17.57 -1.61 11.72
CA THR A 69 -17.10 -2.66 12.63
C THR A 69 -15.65 -3.06 12.40
N GLY A 70 -15.06 -2.72 11.24
CA GLY A 70 -13.75 -3.21 10.83
C GLY A 70 -13.74 -4.69 10.43
N THR A 71 -14.89 -5.36 10.44
CA THR A 71 -14.99 -6.78 10.10
C THR A 71 -14.65 -6.99 8.63
N THR A 72 -13.88 -8.04 8.34
CA THR A 72 -13.44 -8.34 6.97
C THR A 72 -14.07 -9.62 6.44
N GLN A 73 -14.69 -9.53 5.27
CA GLN A 73 -15.25 -10.66 4.54
C GLN A 73 -14.41 -10.94 3.29
N THR A 74 -13.99 -12.18 3.10
CA THR A 74 -13.29 -12.60 1.88
C THR A 74 -14.29 -12.74 0.73
N ILE A 75 -14.06 -12.00 -0.35
CA ILE A 75 -14.87 -12.08 -1.58
C ILE A 75 -14.25 -13.11 -2.53
N LYS A 76 -12.93 -13.08 -2.72
CA LYS A 76 -12.23 -13.91 -3.70
C LYS A 76 -10.78 -14.13 -3.30
N THR A 77 -10.26 -15.32 -3.59
CA THR A 77 -8.83 -15.63 -3.50
C THR A 77 -8.30 -15.98 -4.88
N SER A 78 -7.14 -15.45 -5.24
CA SER A 78 -6.39 -15.80 -6.44
C SER A 78 -4.95 -16.12 -6.05
N LYS A 79 -4.36 -17.18 -6.61
CA LYS A 79 -2.93 -17.44 -6.47
C LYS A 79 -2.15 -16.46 -7.34
#